data_AF-A0A3L6T063-F1
#
_entry.id   AF-A0A3L6T063-F1
#
_cell.length_a   1.000
_cell.length_b   1.000
_cell.length_c   1.000
_cell.angle_alpha   90.00
_cell.angle_beta   90.00
_cell.angle_gamma   90.00
#
_symmetry.space_group_name_H-M   'P 1'
#
loop_
_entity.id
_entity.type
_entity.pdbx_description
1 polymer ?
#
loop_
_entity_poly.entity_id
_entity_poly.type
_entity_poly.pdbx_seq_one_letter_code
_entity_poly.pdbx_strand_id
1 'polypeptide(L)'
;MYRPLMQDHSAQLGPVLYACAAHVTEGSFEKTDIGLSQIKRLTSIVDGPLQRLSLIIADSLARRLLCPIQGFAGALIHPSDYFEQSVLQTARCNLTKLCPYISTGFVTINRAILESMEVEKVVRIVDLSCSTAPSHGSGSSSFMTFMGDKQDADHNALLFCDRFVEALNYYAALFDWFHALVAANPRRADELARVERMILGEEIKNILVCEGVHRPERHERLSQWAMHMGRYGFDHVPLSFRAIWEGNQKLMSFGLNGCQSKVESDCLLLCWGYRHLYSISAWRPHKGSASGSREHILVQPQRQMI
;
A
#
# COMPACT_ATOMS: atom_id res chain seq x y z
N MET A 1 -19.38 24.33 25.65
CA MET A 1 -19.22 25.46 24.70
C MET A 1 -17.73 25.74 24.63
N TYR A 2 -17.16 25.91 23.42
CA TYR A 2 -15.73 25.83 23.01
C TYR A 2 -15.32 24.52 22.30
N ARG A 3 -15.87 24.33 21.10
CA ARG A 3 -15.30 23.47 20.05
C ARG A 3 -15.41 24.05 18.61
N PRO A 4 -15.16 25.35 18.30
CA PRO A 4 -15.21 25.83 16.91
C PRO A 4 -13.83 25.90 16.22
N LEU A 5 -12.75 26.29 16.90
CA LEU A 5 -11.43 26.52 16.28
C LEU A 5 -10.67 25.23 15.87
N MET A 6 -11.03 24.09 16.47
CA MET A 6 -10.29 22.83 16.36
C MET A 6 -10.58 22.06 15.06
N GLN A 7 -11.75 22.32 14.44
CA GLN A 7 -12.18 21.64 13.22
C GLN A 7 -11.71 22.39 11.96
N ASP A 8 -11.45 23.70 12.08
CA ASP A 8 -11.06 24.59 10.99
C ASP A 8 -9.62 24.37 10.47
N HIS A 9 -8.65 24.07 11.34
CA HIS A 9 -7.25 23.93 10.89
C HIS A 9 -7.02 22.66 10.05
N SER A 10 -7.64 21.54 10.44
CA SER A 10 -7.64 20.32 9.63
C SER A 10 -8.42 20.50 8.33
N ALA A 11 -9.51 21.28 8.35
CA ALA A 11 -10.29 21.61 7.16
C ALA A 11 -9.51 22.52 6.17
N GLN A 12 -8.62 23.37 6.68
CA GLN A 12 -7.77 24.25 5.86
C GLN A 12 -6.57 23.52 5.23
N LEU A 13 -6.08 22.43 5.83
CA LEU A 13 -4.91 21.69 5.31
C LEU A 13 -5.17 21.11 3.92
N GLY A 14 -6.34 20.50 3.70
CA GLY A 14 -6.71 19.90 2.40
C GLY A 14 -6.58 20.89 1.24
N PRO A 15 -7.31 22.03 1.24
CA PRO A 15 -7.21 23.05 0.20
C PRO A 15 -5.80 23.57 -0.05
N VAL A 16 -5.01 23.77 1.02
CA VAL A 16 -3.62 24.24 0.90
C VAL A 16 -2.73 23.19 0.23
N LEU A 17 -2.90 21.91 0.57
CA LEU A 17 -2.18 20.80 -0.07
C LEU A 17 -2.49 20.73 -1.58
N TYR A 18 -3.77 20.85 -1.97
CA TYR A 18 -4.17 20.89 -3.39
C TYR A 18 -3.58 22.08 -4.14
N ALA A 19 -3.63 23.29 -3.55
CA ALA A 19 -3.04 24.47 -4.14
C ALA A 19 -1.51 24.32 -4.30
N CYS A 20 -0.82 23.79 -3.29
CA CYS A 20 0.61 23.54 -3.35
C CYS A 20 0.97 22.54 -4.45
N ALA A 21 0.21 21.46 -4.61
CA ALA A 21 0.42 20.49 -5.69
C ALA A 21 0.23 21.10 -7.09
N ALA A 22 -0.75 22.01 -7.24
CA ALA A 22 -0.94 22.76 -8.48
C ALA A 22 0.27 23.67 -8.77
N HIS A 23 0.78 24.40 -7.77
CA HIS A 23 1.96 25.26 -7.93
C HIS A 23 3.24 24.50 -8.28
N VAL A 24 3.41 23.29 -7.75
CA VAL A 24 4.51 22.40 -8.15
C VAL A 24 4.36 21.95 -9.61
N THR A 25 3.14 21.69 -10.06
CA THR A 25 2.87 21.35 -11.46
C THR A 25 3.13 22.53 -12.40
N GLU A 26 2.85 23.76 -11.94
CA GLU A 26 3.21 25.02 -12.63
C GLU A 26 4.74 25.29 -12.63
N GLY A 27 5.52 24.61 -11.78
CA GLY A 27 6.94 24.88 -11.58
C GLY A 27 7.24 26.20 -10.83
N SER A 28 6.26 26.75 -10.10
CA SER A 28 6.42 28.03 -9.40
C SER A 28 7.05 27.84 -8.01
N PHE A 29 8.33 28.18 -7.86
CA PHE A 29 9.05 28.11 -6.58
C PHE A 29 8.46 29.02 -5.52
N GLU A 30 8.15 30.27 -5.87
CA GLU A 30 7.63 31.27 -4.92
C GLU A 30 6.27 30.84 -4.33
N LYS A 31 5.31 30.48 -5.20
CA LYS A 31 3.98 30.03 -4.73
C LYS A 31 4.06 28.73 -3.94
N THR A 32 4.95 27.83 -4.36
CA THR A 32 5.18 26.57 -3.63
C THR A 32 5.76 26.85 -2.24
N ASP A 33 6.77 27.71 -2.11
CA ASP A 33 7.37 28.06 -0.82
C ASP A 33 6.36 28.69 0.15
N ILE A 34 5.49 29.57 -0.35
CA ILE A 34 4.37 30.13 0.42
C ILE A 34 3.43 29.01 0.90
N GLY A 35 3.04 28.10 0.01
CA GLY A 35 2.18 26.96 0.33
C GLY A 35 2.79 26.03 1.37
N LEU A 36 4.07 25.66 1.22
CA LEU A 36 4.81 24.83 2.16
C LEU A 36 4.95 25.49 3.53
N SER A 37 5.23 26.80 3.57
CA SER A 37 5.29 27.58 4.81
C SER A 37 3.93 27.61 5.53
N GLN A 38 2.83 27.73 4.78
CA GLN A 38 1.49 27.65 5.33
C GLN A 38 1.17 26.27 5.91
N ILE A 39 1.52 25.18 5.20
CA ILE A 39 1.36 23.81 5.70
C ILE A 39 2.12 23.65 7.02
N LYS A 40 3.40 24.02 7.06
CA LYS A 40 4.24 23.92 8.26
C LYS A 40 3.61 24.61 9.47
N ARG A 41 3.09 25.84 9.27
CA ARG A 41 2.39 26.60 10.32
C ARG A 41 1.10 25.92 10.79
N LEU A 42 0.31 25.34 9.89
CA LEU A 42 -0.92 24.64 10.25
C LEU A 42 -0.63 23.32 11.00
N THR A 43 0.47 22.64 10.67
CA THR A 43 0.87 21.38 11.30
C THR A 43 1.57 21.55 12.66
N SER A 44 2.12 22.72 12.98
CA SER A 44 2.84 22.94 14.25
C SER A 44 1.93 23.10 15.47
N ILE A 45 0.62 23.27 15.25
CA ILE A 45 -0.35 23.60 16.32
C ILE A 45 -0.79 22.34 17.07
N VAL A 46 -0.98 21.23 16.36
CA VAL A 46 -1.49 19.96 16.90
C VAL A 46 -0.81 18.80 16.17
N ASP A 47 -0.37 17.79 16.91
CA ASP A 47 0.01 16.51 16.31
C ASP A 47 -1.23 15.67 16.03
N GLY A 48 -1.37 15.24 14.78
CA GLY A 48 -2.50 14.45 14.30
C GLY A 48 -2.16 13.72 13.00
N PRO A 49 -2.93 12.68 12.65
CA PRO A 49 -2.65 11.85 11.47
C PRO A 49 -2.57 12.67 10.19
N LEU A 50 -3.52 13.58 9.96
CA LEU A 50 -3.51 14.46 8.79
C LEU A 50 -2.31 15.41 8.80
N GLN A 51 -1.89 15.91 9.96
CA GLN A 51 -0.73 16.79 10.08
C GLN A 51 0.58 16.07 9.74
N ARG A 52 0.78 14.84 10.25
CA ARG A 52 1.95 14.01 9.93
C ARG A 52 1.98 13.64 8.44
N LEU A 53 0.84 13.27 7.86
CA LEU A 53 0.71 13.06 6.42
C LEU A 53 1.03 14.32 5.61
N SER A 54 0.49 15.48 6.03
CA SER A 54 0.69 16.76 5.35
C SER A 54 2.17 17.16 5.30
N LEU A 55 2.93 16.89 6.38
CA LEU A 55 4.36 17.14 6.41
C LEU A 55 5.13 16.27 5.42
N ILE A 56 4.78 14.98 5.32
CA ILE A 56 5.40 14.06 4.36
C ILE A 56 5.08 14.46 2.92
N ILE A 57 3.82 14.84 2.65
CA ILE A 57 3.39 15.33 1.34
C ILE A 57 4.11 16.63 1.01
N ALA A 58 4.22 17.57 1.94
CA ALA A 58 4.94 18.83 1.74
C ALA A 58 6.42 18.60 1.38
N ASP A 59 7.11 17.71 2.11
CA ASP A 59 8.49 17.30 1.78
C ASP A 59 8.57 16.66 0.38
N SER A 60 7.62 15.79 0.04
CA SER A 60 7.54 15.15 -1.28
C SER A 60 7.32 16.16 -2.41
N LEU A 61 6.44 17.14 -2.21
CA LEU A 61 6.17 18.21 -3.17
C LEU A 61 7.40 19.10 -3.38
N ALA A 62 8.11 19.45 -2.31
CA ALA A 62 9.35 20.21 -2.39
C ALA A 62 10.42 19.44 -3.17
N ARG A 63 10.61 18.14 -2.87
CA ARG A 63 11.55 17.28 -3.61
C ARG A 63 11.19 17.18 -5.08
N ARG A 64 9.90 17.00 -5.39
CA ARG A 64 9.40 16.95 -6.78
C ARG A 64 9.75 18.22 -7.55
N LEU A 65 9.56 19.38 -6.94
CA LEU A 65 9.91 20.67 -7.55
C LEU A 65 11.42 20.81 -7.82
N LEU A 66 12.26 20.20 -6.98
CA LEU A 66 13.72 20.20 -7.12
C LEU A 66 14.26 19.11 -8.07
N CYS A 67 13.52 18.04 -8.33
CA CYS A 67 13.98 16.92 -9.18
C CYS A 67 14.42 17.31 -10.61
N PRO A 68 13.82 18.30 -11.28
CA PRO A 68 14.32 18.77 -12.57
C PRO A 68 15.73 19.38 -12.51
N ILE A 69 16.21 19.76 -11.32
CA ILE A 69 17.53 20.36 -11.14
C ILE A 69 18.59 19.25 -11.14
N GLN A 70 19.49 19.32 -12.13
CA GLN A 70 20.57 18.35 -12.30
C GLN A 70 21.41 18.22 -11.02
N GLY A 71 21.68 16.98 -10.61
CA GLY A 71 22.48 16.65 -9.42
C GLY A 71 21.67 16.49 -8.12
N PHE A 72 20.48 17.09 -8.01
CA PHE A 72 19.65 16.97 -6.80
C PHE A 72 18.78 15.71 -6.78
N ALA A 73 18.26 15.28 -7.94
CA ALA A 73 17.33 14.15 -8.02
C ALA A 73 17.91 12.85 -7.42
N GLY A 74 19.16 12.51 -7.77
CA GLY A 74 19.79 11.27 -7.30
C GLY A 74 19.92 11.19 -5.77
N ALA A 75 20.33 12.30 -5.13
CA ALA A 75 20.59 12.35 -3.69
C ALA A 75 19.32 12.45 -2.82
N LEU A 76 18.19 12.83 -3.41
CA LEU A 76 16.95 13.08 -2.67
C LEU A 76 15.93 11.94 -2.75
N ILE A 77 16.17 10.95 -3.61
CA ILE A 77 15.17 9.93 -4.00
C ILE A 77 15.42 8.58 -3.32
N HIS A 78 16.66 8.14 -3.10
CA HIS A 78 16.91 6.78 -2.63
C HIS A 78 16.89 6.64 -1.09
N PRO A 79 15.98 5.83 -0.51
CA PRO A 79 15.88 5.66 0.94
C PRO A 79 17.15 5.13 1.61
N SER A 80 17.93 4.33 0.87
CA SER A 80 19.24 3.81 1.28
C SER A 80 20.29 4.91 1.55
N ASP A 81 20.06 6.13 1.06
CA ASP A 81 20.99 7.25 1.27
C ASP A 81 20.81 7.89 2.65
N TYR A 82 19.70 7.61 3.35
CA TYR A 82 19.39 8.22 4.65
C TYR A 82 18.83 7.25 5.71
N PHE A 83 18.54 5.99 5.37
CA PHE A 83 18.16 4.97 6.34
C PHE A 83 19.09 3.77 6.32
N GLU A 84 19.44 3.30 7.53
CA GLU A 84 20.13 2.03 7.69
C GLU A 84 19.23 0.85 7.31
N GLN A 85 19.79 -0.07 6.52
CA GLN A 85 19.11 -1.26 5.99
C GLN A 85 18.50 -2.15 7.09
N SER A 86 19.21 -2.32 8.20
CA SER A 86 18.76 -3.08 9.36
C SER A 86 17.50 -2.48 10.00
N VAL A 87 17.42 -1.15 10.04
CA VAL A 87 16.30 -0.40 10.62
C VAL A 87 15.10 -0.46 9.68
N LEU A 88 15.30 -0.35 8.37
CA LEU A 88 14.27 -0.57 7.36
C LEU A 88 13.66 -1.97 7.47
N GLN A 89 14.50 -3.00 7.57
CA GLN A 89 14.03 -4.37 7.73
C GLN A 89 13.25 -4.57 9.04
N THR A 90 13.68 -3.91 10.12
CA THR A 90 12.96 -3.93 11.39
C THR A 90 11.59 -3.26 11.28
N ALA A 91 11.50 -2.12 10.58
CA ALA A 91 10.23 -1.45 10.31
C ALA A 91 9.30 -2.36 9.48
N ARG A 92 9.79 -3.02 8.43
CA ARG A 92 9.01 -3.99 7.64
C ARG A 92 8.46 -5.12 8.50
N CYS A 93 9.32 -5.75 9.31
CA CYS A 93 8.91 -6.79 10.24
C CYS A 93 7.82 -6.30 11.21
N ASN A 94 7.92 -5.07 11.68
CA ASN A 94 6.92 -4.48 12.57
C ASN A 94 5.60 -4.25 11.84
N LEU A 95 5.61 -3.73 10.60
CA LEU A 95 4.41 -3.59 9.79
C LEU A 95 3.71 -4.94 9.60
N THR A 96 4.43 -5.98 9.20
CA THR A 96 3.86 -7.34 9.02
C THR A 96 3.26 -7.89 10.32
N LYS A 97 3.90 -7.65 11.46
CA LYS A 97 3.44 -8.14 12.77
C LYS A 97 2.25 -7.36 13.34
N LEU A 98 2.18 -6.07 13.04
CA LEU A 98 1.22 -5.14 13.66
C LEU A 98 0.03 -4.81 12.76
N CYS A 99 0.17 -4.98 11.44
CA CYS A 99 -0.88 -4.66 10.50
C CYS A 99 -2.00 -5.71 10.56
N PRO A 100 -3.24 -5.31 10.90
CA PRO A 100 -4.36 -6.23 10.94
C PRO A 100 -4.72 -6.73 9.54
N TYR A 101 -4.47 -5.94 8.51
CA TYR A 101 -4.78 -6.29 7.13
C TYR A 101 -3.88 -7.40 6.60
N ILE A 102 -2.56 -7.28 6.82
CA ILE A 102 -1.58 -8.30 6.44
C ILE A 102 -1.87 -9.62 7.19
N SER A 103 -2.09 -9.54 8.50
CA SER A 103 -2.39 -10.72 9.32
C SER A 103 -3.70 -11.42 8.91
N THR A 104 -4.71 -10.64 8.52
CA THR A 104 -5.98 -11.13 7.97
C THR A 104 -5.76 -11.80 6.62
N GLY A 105 -4.93 -11.22 5.75
CA GLY A 105 -4.49 -11.80 4.49
C GLY A 105 -3.90 -13.19 4.68
N PHE A 106 -2.92 -13.34 5.58
CA PHE A 106 -2.31 -14.64 5.86
C PHE A 106 -3.31 -15.71 6.29
N VAL A 107 -4.23 -15.39 7.21
CA VAL A 107 -5.25 -16.35 7.68
C VAL A 107 -6.19 -16.75 6.54
N THR A 108 -6.68 -15.78 5.79
CA THR A 108 -7.62 -16.00 4.67
C THR A 108 -6.98 -16.85 3.57
N ILE A 109 -5.75 -16.51 3.17
CA ILE A 109 -5.00 -17.21 2.13
C ILE A 109 -4.65 -18.62 2.57
N ASN A 110 -4.15 -18.80 3.80
CA ASN A 110 -3.82 -20.13 4.32
C ASN A 110 -5.04 -21.04 4.36
N ARG A 111 -6.22 -20.51 4.70
CA ARG A 111 -7.46 -21.27 4.65
C ARG A 111 -7.80 -21.70 3.22
N ALA A 112 -7.72 -20.79 2.25
CA ALA A 112 -7.99 -21.10 0.84
C ALA A 112 -6.99 -22.12 0.27
N ILE A 113 -5.72 -22.06 0.69
CA ILE A 113 -4.69 -23.04 0.35
C ILE A 113 -5.07 -24.42 0.91
N LEU A 114 -5.42 -24.51 2.19
CA LEU A 114 -5.78 -25.77 2.84
C LEU A 114 -6.97 -26.45 2.14
N GLU A 115 -7.99 -25.68 1.79
CA GLU A 115 -9.16 -26.19 1.04
C GLU A 115 -8.78 -26.69 -0.35
N SER A 116 -7.80 -26.04 -1.00
CA SER A 116 -7.28 -26.50 -2.28
C SER A 116 -6.48 -27.81 -2.15
N MET A 117 -5.78 -28.01 -1.04
CA MET A 117 -5.01 -29.22 -0.74
C MET A 117 -5.89 -30.44 -0.43
N GLU A 118 -7.15 -30.23 -0.02
CA GLU A 118 -8.10 -31.33 0.21
C GLU A 118 -8.53 -32.00 -1.11
N VAL A 119 -8.52 -31.25 -2.21
CA VAL A 119 -9.00 -31.70 -3.53
C VAL A 119 -7.84 -32.16 -4.42
N GLU A 120 -6.70 -31.46 -4.36
CA GLU A 120 -5.55 -31.71 -5.23
C GLU A 120 -4.47 -32.52 -4.51
N LYS A 121 -3.92 -33.54 -5.18
CA LYS A 121 -2.87 -34.41 -4.60
C LYS A 121 -1.53 -33.71 -4.39
N VAL A 122 -1.26 -32.65 -5.16
CA VAL A 122 -0.03 -31.86 -5.09
C VAL A 122 -0.39 -30.40 -5.36
N VAL A 123 -0.08 -29.52 -4.42
CA VAL A 123 -0.24 -28.06 -4.57
C VAL A 123 1.15 -27.42 -4.46
N ARG A 124 1.53 -26.64 -5.47
CA ARG A 124 2.76 -25.83 -5.42
C ARG A 124 2.41 -24.40 -5.03
N ILE A 125 2.90 -23.98 -3.86
CA ILE A 125 2.77 -22.60 -3.37
C ILE A 125 3.99 -21.81 -3.86
N VAL A 126 3.74 -20.65 -4.45
CA VAL A 126 4.77 -19.67 -4.80
C VAL A 126 4.53 -18.43 -3.96
N ASP A 127 5.42 -18.18 -3.00
CA ASP A 127 5.41 -16.95 -2.23
C ASP A 127 6.19 -15.86 -3.00
N LEU A 128 5.49 -14.81 -3.39
CA LEU A 128 6.06 -13.66 -4.09
C LEU A 128 6.43 -12.50 -3.14
N SER A 129 6.15 -12.64 -1.83
CA SER A 129 6.41 -11.63 -0.80
C SER A 129 7.77 -11.78 -0.11
N CYS A 130 8.45 -12.92 -0.30
CA CYS A 130 9.76 -13.21 0.26
C CYS A 130 10.84 -13.22 -0.84
N SER A 131 11.92 -12.45 -0.66
CA SER A 131 13.03 -12.29 -1.61
C SER A 131 13.94 -13.52 -1.76
N THR A 132 13.41 -14.74 -1.61
CA THR A 132 14.17 -15.99 -1.83
C THR A 132 13.33 -16.99 -2.62
N ALA A 133 13.55 -17.05 -3.93
CA ALA A 133 13.00 -18.10 -4.78
C ALA A 133 13.87 -19.36 -4.70
N PRO A 134 13.33 -20.57 -4.52
CA PRO A 134 14.00 -21.79 -4.90
C PRO A 134 13.67 -22.11 -6.36
N SER A 135 14.72 -22.30 -7.15
CA SER A 135 14.68 -22.90 -8.46
C SER A 135 14.45 -24.42 -8.37
N HIS A 136 13.81 -24.95 -9.42
CA HIS A 136 13.74 -26.35 -9.85
C HIS A 136 12.53 -27.22 -9.48
N GLY A 137 12.10 -28.00 -10.48
CA GLY A 137 11.28 -29.21 -10.34
C GLY A 137 10.14 -29.31 -11.36
N SER A 138 10.39 -29.92 -12.51
CA SER A 138 9.39 -30.25 -13.54
C SER A 138 8.46 -31.38 -13.07
N GLY A 139 7.17 -31.20 -13.30
CA GLY A 139 6.14 -32.23 -13.17
C GLY A 139 4.79 -31.58 -13.44
N SER A 140 3.92 -32.26 -14.18
CA SER A 140 2.53 -31.80 -14.41
C SER A 140 1.84 -31.68 -13.07
N SER A 141 1.67 -30.45 -12.60
CA SER A 141 1.08 -30.12 -11.30
C SER A 141 0.18 -28.91 -11.48
N SER A 142 -1.03 -28.95 -10.93
CA SER A 142 -1.94 -27.82 -10.87
C SER A 142 -1.24 -26.69 -10.11
N PHE A 143 -0.87 -25.61 -10.79
CA PHE A 143 -0.36 -24.41 -10.12
C PHE A 143 -1.56 -23.68 -9.50
N MET A 144 -1.42 -23.14 -8.29
CA MET A 144 -2.42 -22.26 -7.69
C MET A 144 -1.67 -21.04 -7.19
N THR A 145 -1.93 -19.88 -7.79
CA THR A 145 -1.23 -18.64 -7.44
C THR A 145 -2.16 -17.80 -6.58
N PHE A 146 -1.85 -17.72 -5.29
CA PHE A 146 -2.53 -16.81 -4.39
C PHE A 146 -1.82 -15.46 -4.45
N MET A 147 -2.55 -14.41 -4.82
CA MET A 147 -2.02 -13.07 -4.75
C MET A 147 -2.23 -12.55 -3.34
N GLY A 148 -1.13 -12.46 -2.58
CA GLY A 148 -1.09 -11.85 -1.26
C GLY A 148 -1.68 -10.44 -1.27
N ASP A 149 -2.30 -10.08 -0.14
CA ASP A 149 -2.77 -8.74 0.24
C ASP A 149 -2.15 -7.59 -0.57
N LYS A 150 -2.93 -7.10 -1.55
CA LYS A 150 -2.52 -5.96 -2.38
C LYS A 150 -3.09 -4.68 -1.83
N GLN A 151 -2.25 -3.66 -1.72
CA GLN A 151 -2.72 -2.29 -1.50
C GLN A 151 -3.69 -1.91 -2.61
N ASP A 152 -4.94 -1.61 -2.26
CA ASP A 152 -6.05 -1.37 -3.20
C ASP A 152 -6.21 0.13 -3.45
N ALA A 153 -5.34 0.68 -4.31
CA ALA A 153 -5.33 2.11 -4.65
C ALA A 153 -4.89 2.31 -6.10
N ASP A 154 -5.39 3.36 -6.76
CA ASP A 154 -4.91 3.72 -8.12
C ASP A 154 -3.78 4.75 -8.07
N HIS A 155 -2.62 4.33 -7.56
CA HIS A 155 -1.42 5.18 -7.54
C HIS A 155 -0.62 5.11 -8.86
N ASN A 156 -1.16 4.46 -9.89
CA ASN A 156 -0.50 4.31 -11.18
C ASN A 156 -1.04 5.23 -12.29
N ALA A 157 -1.95 6.16 -11.95
CA ALA A 157 -2.48 7.15 -12.88
C ALA A 157 -1.38 7.92 -13.63
N LEU A 158 -1.65 8.25 -14.90
CA LEU A 158 -0.68 8.94 -15.77
C LEU A 158 -0.41 10.37 -15.32
N LEU A 159 -1.47 11.09 -14.93
CA LEU A 159 -1.37 12.47 -14.48
C LEU A 159 -0.94 12.54 -13.02
N PHE A 160 -0.04 13.49 -12.72
CA PHE A 160 0.41 13.73 -11.36
C PHE A 160 -0.74 14.13 -10.42
N CYS A 161 -1.64 15.01 -10.87
CA CYS A 161 -2.77 15.47 -10.07
C CYS A 161 -3.65 14.30 -9.61
N ASP A 162 -3.93 13.34 -10.49
CA ASP A 162 -4.74 12.17 -10.15
C ASP A 162 -4.04 11.29 -9.11
N ARG A 163 -2.74 11.03 -9.29
CA ARG A 163 -1.94 10.30 -8.30
C ARG A 163 -1.88 11.01 -6.96
N PHE A 164 -1.75 12.34 -6.97
CA PHE A 164 -1.72 13.15 -5.77
C PHE A 164 -3.05 13.07 -5.00
N VAL A 165 -4.18 13.24 -5.68
CA VAL A 165 -5.52 13.14 -5.09
C VAL A 165 -5.72 11.75 -4.49
N GLU A 166 -5.40 10.70 -5.24
CA GLU A 166 -5.58 9.33 -4.78
C GLU A 166 -4.66 9.00 -3.60
N ALA A 167 -3.38 9.40 -3.65
CA ALA A 167 -2.43 9.20 -2.56
C ALA A 167 -2.87 9.95 -1.29
N LEU A 168 -3.28 11.21 -1.39
CA LEU A 168 -3.76 11.98 -0.25
C LEU A 168 -4.95 11.27 0.43
N ASN A 169 -5.93 10.84 -0.35
CA ASN A 169 -7.13 10.18 0.18
C ASN A 169 -6.82 8.78 0.75
N TYR A 170 -5.99 8.00 0.07
CA TYR A 170 -5.60 6.66 0.52
C TYR A 170 -4.78 6.72 1.82
N TYR A 171 -3.73 7.53 1.84
CA TYR A 171 -2.86 7.64 3.01
C TYR A 171 -3.52 8.42 4.15
N ALA A 172 -4.51 9.27 3.92
CA ALA A 172 -5.30 9.85 5.01
C ALA A 172 -6.00 8.74 5.81
N ALA A 173 -6.68 7.81 5.13
CA ALA A 173 -7.31 6.66 5.78
C ALA A 173 -6.28 5.76 6.48
N LEU A 174 -5.12 5.54 5.84
CA LEU A 174 -4.06 4.71 6.40
C LEU A 174 -3.41 5.36 7.64
N PHE A 175 -3.17 6.67 7.65
CA PHE A 175 -2.66 7.41 8.81
C PHE A 175 -3.68 7.48 9.95
N ASP A 176 -4.98 7.63 9.65
CA ASP A 176 -6.04 7.56 10.65
C ASP A 176 -6.10 6.17 11.31
N TRP A 177 -6.01 5.10 10.50
CA TRP A 177 -5.86 3.73 11.00
C TRP A 177 -4.64 3.59 11.90
N PHE A 178 -3.49 4.11 11.44
CA PHE A 178 -2.23 4.01 12.16
C PHE A 178 -2.29 4.74 13.52
N HIS A 179 -2.92 5.91 13.55
CA HIS A 179 -3.15 6.66 14.77
C HIS A 179 -4.03 5.89 15.77
N ALA A 180 -5.10 5.24 15.29
CA ALA A 180 -5.94 4.38 16.14
C ALA A 180 -5.16 3.16 16.67
N LEU A 181 -4.29 2.56 15.85
CA LEU A 181 -3.44 1.45 16.26
C LEU A 181 -2.43 1.84 17.34
N VAL A 182 -1.80 3.02 17.21
CA VAL A 182 -0.91 3.59 18.24
C VAL A 182 -1.67 3.86 19.54
N ALA A 183 -2.87 4.44 19.45
CA ALA A 183 -3.72 4.70 20.62
C ALA A 183 -4.11 3.40 21.36
N ALA A 184 -4.38 2.33 20.60
CA ALA A 184 -4.67 1.00 21.17
C ALA A 184 -3.42 0.29 21.71
N ASN A 185 -2.22 0.63 21.21
CA ASN A 185 -0.96 -0.02 21.58
C ASN A 185 0.16 0.98 21.95
N PRO A 186 0.02 1.80 23.01
CA PRO A 186 1.00 2.86 23.33
C PRO A 186 2.42 2.34 23.58
N ARG A 187 2.56 1.10 24.07
CA ARG A 187 3.86 0.44 24.31
C ARG A 187 4.68 0.21 23.03
N ARG A 188 4.03 0.23 21.86
CA ARG A 188 4.65 0.02 20.55
C ARG A 188 4.66 1.29 19.71
N ALA A 189 4.42 2.46 20.33
CA ALA A 189 4.36 3.75 19.63
C ALA A 189 5.63 4.04 18.83
N ASP A 190 6.83 3.74 19.37
CA ASP A 190 8.09 3.99 18.67
C ASP A 190 8.29 3.06 17.46
N GLU A 191 7.86 1.81 17.56
CA GLU A 191 7.91 0.84 16.46
C GLU A 191 6.99 1.26 15.32
N LEU A 192 5.78 1.70 15.68
CA LEU A 192 4.79 2.22 14.76
C LEU A 192 5.30 3.52 14.12
N ALA A 193 5.82 4.47 14.89
CA ALA A 193 6.37 5.72 14.35
C ALA A 193 7.50 5.46 13.33
N ARG A 194 8.32 4.41 13.52
CA ARG A 194 9.30 3.98 12.52
C ARG A 194 8.64 3.45 11.25
N VAL A 195 7.60 2.63 11.36
CA VAL A 195 6.83 2.15 10.20
C VAL A 195 6.20 3.31 9.44
N GLU A 196 5.57 4.25 10.14
CA GLU A 196 4.95 5.43 9.54
C GLU A 196 5.98 6.24 8.73
N ARG A 197 7.14 6.52 9.32
CA ARG A 197 8.19 7.31 8.67
C ARG A 197 8.90 6.57 7.54
N MET A 198 9.29 5.33 7.77
CA MET A 198 10.26 4.61 6.93
C MET A 198 9.60 3.72 5.88
N ILE A 199 8.33 3.36 6.07
CA ILE A 199 7.58 2.57 5.10
C ILE A 199 6.56 3.46 4.40
N LEU A 200 5.57 3.97 5.15
CA LEU A 200 4.48 4.76 4.55
C LEU A 200 4.99 6.07 3.95
N GLY A 201 5.88 6.76 4.68
CA GLY A 201 6.50 7.99 4.19
C GLY A 201 7.29 7.80 2.90
N GLU A 202 7.97 6.66 2.75
CA GLU A 202 8.75 6.35 1.56
C GLU A 202 7.87 5.90 0.39
N GLU A 203 6.79 5.16 0.64
CA GLU A 203 5.79 4.86 -0.39
C GLU A 203 5.17 6.15 -0.95
N ILE A 204 4.79 7.10 -0.07
CA ILE A 204 4.26 8.42 -0.49
C ILE A 204 5.28 9.18 -1.34
N LYS A 205 6.54 9.27 -0.90
CA LYS A 205 7.60 9.94 -1.66
C LYS A 205 7.80 9.28 -3.02
N ASN A 206 7.83 7.95 -3.09
CA ASN A 206 7.97 7.24 -4.37
C ASN A 206 6.82 7.55 -5.33
N ILE A 207 5.59 7.67 -4.84
CA ILE A 207 4.41 7.98 -5.66
C ILE A 207 4.46 9.43 -6.18
N LEU A 208 4.86 10.38 -5.34
CA LEU A 208 4.76 11.81 -5.62
C LEU A 208 6.03 12.41 -6.25
N VAL A 209 7.21 11.90 -5.94
CA VAL A 209 8.50 12.44 -6.38
C VAL A 209 8.95 11.79 -7.69
N CYS A 210 8.91 10.45 -7.76
CA CYS A 210 9.48 9.71 -8.87
C CYS A 210 8.57 9.69 -10.10
N GLU A 211 9.17 9.57 -11.28
CA GLU A 211 8.46 9.40 -12.57
C GLU A 211 9.07 8.27 -13.40
N GLY A 212 8.30 7.75 -14.36
CA GLY A 212 8.78 6.76 -15.32
C GLY A 212 9.40 5.53 -14.64
N VAL A 213 10.51 5.04 -15.19
CA VAL A 213 11.21 3.83 -14.69
C VAL A 213 11.75 3.97 -13.26
N HIS A 214 11.89 5.21 -12.76
CA HIS A 214 12.38 5.48 -11.42
C HIS A 214 11.28 5.44 -10.36
N ARG A 215 10.00 5.30 -10.74
CA ARG A 215 8.88 5.15 -9.80
C ARG A 215 8.58 3.67 -9.55
N PRO A 216 9.07 3.10 -8.41
CA PRO A 216 8.80 1.71 -8.06
C PRO A 216 7.36 1.52 -7.57
N GLU A 217 6.80 2.54 -6.90
CA GLU A 217 5.52 2.40 -6.22
C GLU A 217 4.34 2.69 -7.16
N ARG A 218 3.53 1.65 -7.39
CA ARG A 218 2.53 1.55 -8.46
C ARG A 218 1.39 0.64 -8.01
N HIS A 219 0.75 1.02 -6.90
CA HIS A 219 -0.48 0.34 -6.49
C HIS A 219 -1.51 0.45 -7.62
N GLU A 220 -2.20 -0.66 -7.83
CA GLU A 220 -3.31 -0.79 -8.76
C GLU A 220 -4.46 -1.46 -8.03
N ARG A 221 -5.68 -1.10 -8.42
CA ARG A 221 -6.89 -1.63 -7.80
C ARG A 221 -7.08 -3.10 -8.15
N LEU A 222 -7.85 -3.81 -7.32
CA LEU A 222 -8.22 -5.21 -7.56
C LEU A 222 -8.79 -5.43 -8.97
N SER A 223 -9.59 -4.49 -9.49
CA SER A 223 -10.17 -4.60 -10.85
C SER A 223 -9.10 -4.57 -11.96
N GLN A 224 -8.03 -3.80 -11.79
CA GLN A 224 -6.90 -3.76 -12.72
C GLN A 224 -6.10 -5.07 -12.62
N TRP A 225 -5.81 -5.51 -11.40
CA TRP A 225 -5.17 -6.82 -11.17
C TRP A 225 -5.96 -7.97 -11.77
N ALA A 226 -7.28 -7.99 -11.60
CA ALA A 226 -8.15 -9.00 -12.18
C ALA A 226 -8.08 -9.04 -13.71
N MET A 227 -8.01 -7.86 -14.36
CA MET A 227 -7.80 -7.76 -15.80
C MET A 227 -6.43 -8.33 -16.21
N HIS A 228 -5.37 -8.01 -15.47
CA HIS A 228 -4.03 -8.55 -15.73
C HIS A 228 -4.01 -10.07 -15.59
N MET A 229 -4.55 -10.61 -14.49
CA MET A 229 -4.60 -12.05 -14.24
C MET A 229 -5.37 -12.79 -15.33
N GLY A 230 -6.54 -12.27 -15.74
CA GLY A 230 -7.30 -12.84 -16.86
C GLY A 230 -6.52 -12.84 -18.19
N ARG A 231 -5.80 -11.76 -18.49
CA ARG A 231 -4.94 -11.68 -19.70
C ARG A 231 -3.78 -12.67 -19.68
N TYR A 232 -3.25 -13.00 -18.51
CA TYR A 232 -2.17 -13.97 -18.35
C TYR A 232 -2.66 -15.42 -18.16
N GLY A 233 -3.93 -15.69 -18.46
CA GLY A 233 -4.48 -17.05 -18.45
C GLY A 233 -4.75 -17.59 -17.04
N PHE A 234 -5.09 -16.71 -16.08
CA PHE A 234 -5.58 -17.11 -14.77
C PHE A 234 -7.09 -16.87 -14.64
N ASP A 235 -7.78 -17.85 -14.10
CA ASP A 235 -9.19 -17.77 -13.71
C ASP A 235 -9.30 -17.39 -12.23
N HIS A 236 -10.27 -16.52 -11.93
CA HIS A 236 -10.62 -16.16 -10.56
C HIS A 236 -11.16 -17.39 -9.80
N VAL A 237 -10.76 -17.53 -8.54
CA VAL A 237 -11.26 -18.54 -7.60
C VAL A 237 -11.96 -17.85 -6.45
N PRO A 238 -13.28 -18.04 -6.28
CA PRO A 238 -14.00 -17.48 -5.15
C PRO A 238 -13.41 -17.92 -3.80
N LEU A 239 -13.23 -16.96 -2.90
CA LEU A 239 -12.86 -17.29 -1.51
C LEU A 239 -14.04 -18.00 -0.83
N SER A 240 -13.75 -19.08 -0.11
CA SER A 240 -14.78 -19.81 0.61
C SER A 240 -15.35 -18.99 1.78
N PHE A 241 -16.57 -19.33 2.19
CA PHE A 241 -17.16 -18.75 3.40
C PHE A 241 -16.25 -18.91 4.62
N ARG A 242 -15.58 -20.05 4.76
CA ARG A 242 -14.68 -20.34 5.88
C ARG A 242 -13.43 -19.47 5.84
N ALA A 243 -12.82 -19.29 4.67
CA ALA A 243 -11.67 -18.40 4.49
C ALA A 243 -12.02 -16.96 4.88
N ILE A 244 -13.16 -16.46 4.37
CA ILE A 244 -13.66 -15.11 4.69
C ILE A 244 -13.98 -14.98 6.19
N TRP A 245 -14.63 -15.99 6.78
CA TRP A 245 -14.99 -15.96 8.20
C TRP A 245 -13.75 -15.94 9.10
N GLU A 246 -12.76 -16.80 8.85
CA GLU A 246 -11.52 -16.83 9.63
C GLU A 246 -10.72 -15.53 9.47
N GLY A 247 -10.67 -14.96 8.26
CA GLY A 247 -10.11 -13.64 8.01
C GLY A 247 -10.81 -12.54 8.82
N ASN A 248 -12.15 -12.51 8.80
CA ASN A 248 -12.93 -11.53 9.55
C ASN A 248 -12.75 -11.68 11.06
N GLN A 249 -12.72 -12.90 11.60
CA GLN A 249 -12.40 -13.13 13.01
C GLN A 249 -11.00 -12.61 13.35
N LYS A 250 -10.03 -12.81 12.46
CA LYS A 250 -8.68 -12.28 12.65
C LYS A 250 -8.67 -10.75 12.66
N LEU A 251 -9.37 -10.10 11.73
CA LEU A 251 -9.49 -8.65 11.68
C LEU A 251 -10.10 -8.08 12.97
N MET A 252 -11.20 -8.68 13.42
CA MET A 252 -11.92 -8.27 14.65
C MET A 252 -11.07 -8.46 15.91
N SER A 253 -10.15 -9.43 15.93
CA SER A 253 -9.28 -9.67 17.09
C SER A 253 -8.38 -8.49 17.46
N PHE A 254 -8.18 -7.52 16.55
CA PHE A 254 -7.43 -6.30 16.81
C PHE A 254 -8.24 -5.21 17.54
N GLY A 255 -9.57 -5.34 17.62
CA GLY A 255 -10.42 -4.43 18.39
C GLY A 255 -10.46 -2.98 17.88
N LEU A 256 -10.13 -2.75 16.61
CA LEU A 256 -10.11 -1.41 16.01
C LEU A 256 -11.45 -1.13 15.31
N ASN A 257 -12.27 -0.26 15.89
CA ASN A 257 -13.63 0.04 15.41
C ASN A 257 -13.71 0.56 13.95
N GLY A 258 -12.63 1.13 13.41
CA GLY A 258 -12.58 1.62 12.03
C GLY A 258 -12.26 0.54 10.99
N CYS A 259 -11.73 -0.62 11.41
CA CYS A 259 -11.42 -1.73 10.51
C CYS A 259 -12.70 -2.45 10.11
N GLN A 260 -12.94 -2.55 8.80
CA GLN A 260 -14.09 -3.22 8.22
C GLN A 260 -13.63 -4.17 7.12
N SER A 261 -14.50 -5.11 6.75
CA SER A 261 -14.29 -5.93 5.56
C SER A 261 -15.55 -5.98 4.71
N LYS A 262 -15.36 -6.12 3.40
CA LYS A 262 -16.42 -6.21 2.41
C LYS A 262 -16.08 -7.32 1.43
N VAL A 263 -17.08 -8.11 1.04
CA VAL A 263 -16.91 -9.07 -0.04
C VAL A 263 -17.41 -8.42 -1.33
N GLU A 264 -16.56 -8.40 -2.34
CA GLU A 264 -16.88 -7.82 -3.65
C GLU A 264 -16.25 -8.67 -4.75
N SER A 265 -17.05 -9.08 -5.74
CA SER A 265 -16.60 -9.96 -6.84
C SER A 265 -15.85 -11.21 -6.32
N ASP A 266 -16.38 -11.83 -5.25
CA ASP A 266 -15.81 -13.00 -4.58
C ASP A 266 -14.38 -12.81 -4.01
N CYS A 267 -13.94 -11.56 -3.89
CA CYS A 267 -12.72 -11.14 -3.22
C CYS A 267 -13.05 -10.52 -1.85
N LEU A 268 -12.07 -10.57 -0.94
CA LEU A 268 -12.19 -9.93 0.37
C LEU A 268 -11.45 -8.58 0.35
N LEU A 269 -12.21 -7.50 0.48
CA LEU A 269 -11.71 -6.14 0.61
C LEU A 269 -11.62 -5.79 2.10
N LEU A 270 -10.49 -5.24 2.51
CA LEU A 270 -10.24 -4.78 3.87
C LEU A 270 -10.15 -3.25 3.86
N CYS A 271 -10.93 -2.63 4.74
CA CYS A 271 -11.24 -1.21 4.69
C CYS A 271 -10.95 -0.52 6.02
N TRP A 272 -10.64 0.78 5.92
CA TRP A 272 -10.72 1.71 7.04
C TRP A 272 -11.84 2.72 6.77
N GLY A 273 -12.91 2.66 7.57
CA GLY A 273 -14.14 3.38 7.26
C GLY A 273 -14.68 2.98 5.89
N TYR A 274 -14.87 3.95 4.99
CA TYR A 274 -15.34 3.71 3.61
C TYR A 274 -14.21 3.43 2.60
N ARG A 275 -12.94 3.55 3.02
CA ARG A 275 -11.79 3.46 2.10
C ARG A 275 -11.26 2.03 2.07
N HIS A 276 -11.17 1.45 0.88
CA HIS A 276 -10.49 0.18 0.67
C HIS A 276 -8.98 0.40 0.82
N LEU A 277 -8.33 -0.45 1.63
CA LEU A 277 -6.90 -0.39 1.87
C LEU A 277 -6.20 -1.62 1.28
N TYR A 278 -6.74 -2.81 1.52
CA TYR A 278 -6.17 -4.06 1.01
C TYR A 278 -7.22 -4.92 0.35
N SER A 279 -6.81 -5.71 -0.64
CA SER A 279 -7.64 -6.73 -1.29
C SER A 279 -6.98 -8.10 -1.24
N ILE A 280 -7.79 -9.14 -1.06
CA ILE A 280 -7.37 -10.54 -1.06
C ILE A 280 -8.19 -11.26 -2.13
N SER A 281 -7.50 -11.94 -3.04
CA SER A 281 -8.10 -12.70 -4.15
C SER A 281 -7.33 -13.99 -4.40
N ALA A 282 -8.02 -15.01 -4.93
CA ALA A 282 -7.40 -16.29 -5.27
C ALA A 282 -7.54 -16.55 -6.78
N TRP A 283 -6.49 -17.14 -7.37
CA TRP A 283 -6.40 -17.35 -8.80
C TRP A 283 -5.81 -18.72 -9.13
N ARG A 284 -6.29 -19.32 -10.21
CA ARG A 284 -5.77 -20.58 -10.75
C ARG A 284 -5.45 -20.42 -12.23
N PRO A 285 -4.42 -21.07 -12.78
CA PRO A 285 -4.22 -21.12 -14.22
C PRO A 285 -5.41 -21.77 -14.92
N HIS A 286 -5.73 -21.25 -16.10
CA HIS A 286 -6.78 -21.76 -16.94
C HIS A 286 -6.50 -23.21 -17.38
N LYS A 287 -7.50 -24.09 -17.26
CA LYS A 287 -7.40 -25.50 -17.67
C LYS A 287 -7.47 -25.62 -19.21
N GLY A 288 -6.45 -25.12 -19.90
CA GLY A 288 -6.38 -25.12 -21.37
C GLY A 288 -5.00 -24.86 -21.97
N SER A 289 -4.00 -24.42 -21.21
CA SER A 289 -2.66 -24.11 -21.73
C SER A 289 -1.73 -25.32 -21.94
N ALA A 290 -2.27 -26.55 -21.87
CA ALA A 290 -1.52 -27.76 -22.22
C ALA A 290 -1.52 -28.00 -23.73
N SER A 291 -0.95 -27.09 -24.51
CA SER A 291 -0.45 -27.42 -25.85
C SER A 291 0.88 -26.70 -26.10
N GLY A 292 1.96 -27.42 -25.82
CA GLY A 292 3.19 -27.35 -26.61
C GLY A 292 3.79 -25.96 -26.86
N SER A 293 4.15 -25.25 -25.80
CA SER A 293 5.36 -24.42 -25.76
C SER A 293 5.69 -24.13 -24.31
N ARG A 294 6.95 -24.38 -23.95
CA ARG A 294 7.50 -24.02 -22.64
C ARG A 294 7.41 -22.51 -22.50
N GLU A 295 6.46 -22.00 -21.74
CA GLU A 295 6.44 -20.60 -21.38
C GLU A 295 6.29 -20.44 -19.87
N HIS A 296 7.41 -20.04 -19.27
CA HIS A 296 7.47 -19.49 -17.93
C HIS A 296 6.69 -18.17 -17.93
N ILE A 297 5.70 -18.03 -17.06
CA ILE A 297 5.10 -16.73 -16.77
C ILE A 297 5.48 -16.35 -15.34
N LEU A 298 6.53 -15.56 -15.28
CA LEU A 298 6.95 -14.77 -14.13
C LEU A 298 6.02 -13.54 -14.08
N VAL A 299 5.41 -13.27 -12.93
CA VAL A 299 4.82 -11.95 -12.66
C VAL A 299 5.67 -11.28 -11.58
N GLN A 300 6.13 -10.08 -11.92
CA GLN A 300 7.21 -9.36 -11.26
C GLN A 300 6.98 -9.21 -9.75
N PRO A 301 8.05 -9.31 -8.93
CA PRO A 301 8.01 -8.67 -7.63
C PRO A 301 7.82 -7.18 -7.91
N GLN A 302 6.75 -6.59 -7.36
CA GLN A 302 6.84 -5.18 -7.02
C GLN A 302 8.07 -5.11 -6.12
N ARG A 303 9.13 -4.44 -6.58
CA ARG A 303 10.28 -4.13 -5.74
C ARG A 303 9.74 -3.35 -4.55
N GLN A 304 9.37 -4.04 -3.47
CA GLN A 304 9.62 -3.52 -2.14
C GLN A 304 11.14 -3.45 -2.09
N MET A 305 11.67 -2.28 -2.46
CA MET A 305 13.11 -2.06 -2.61
C MET A 305 13.79 -2.66 -1.40
N ILE A 306 14.73 -3.57 -1.65
CA ILE A 306 15.71 -4.08 -0.68
C ILE A 306 16.08 -2.93 0.24
#